data_AF-A0A7C3IFE8-F1
#
_entry.id   AF-A0A7C3IFE8-F1
#
_cell.length_a   1.000
_cell.length_b   1.000
_cell.length_c   1.000
_cell.angle_alpha   90.00
_cell.angle_beta   90.00
_cell.angle_gamma   90.00
#
_symmetry.space_group_name_H-M   'P 1'
#
loop_
_entity.id
_entity.type
_entity.pdbx_description
1 polymer ?
#
loop_
_entity_poly.entity_id
_entity_poly.type
_entity_poly.pdbx_seq_one_letter_code
_entity_poly.pdbx_strand_id
1 'polypeptide(L)'
;MSPIVDPYILLEQPKPLPEHWALVDAFDAVTNGMDNPEALERIRVLDHTELASWKWLVFTIKALYEGNAEAVELAVQYLEDGTPPAVLKPLFFTWLSEHLHGKAVFLNQPELADLYTTLRIHQHPLVSRAEQTEEALQQGLIPLFEHQFEKTLHALYSIHPNEGPGLAIRYGVHTLCMLHEMGCRLEDFLTLLVQALGEADGCCCLALAFIKLQEAHPPLQDRTLKAIDACLAAKEGRFANADMKKTLGIIKTGFDALDRIQRKQKVYREPVQMELF
;
A
#
# COMPACT_ATOMS: atom_id res chain seq x y z
N MET A 1 -0.51 -2.72 -28.31
CA MET A 1 -1.19 -2.83 -27.00
C MET A 1 -0.43 -3.87 -26.23
N SER A 2 0.21 -3.52 -25.12
CA SER A 2 0.90 -4.51 -24.29
C SER A 2 -0.16 -5.33 -23.56
N PRO A 3 -0.21 -6.66 -23.74
CA PRO A 3 -1.15 -7.50 -23.02
C PRO A 3 -0.75 -7.51 -21.53
N ILE A 4 -1.60 -6.91 -20.70
CA ILE A 4 -1.53 -7.07 -19.25
C ILE A 4 -1.93 -8.51 -18.95
N VAL A 5 -1.10 -9.24 -18.22
CA VAL A 5 -1.43 -10.59 -17.74
C VAL A 5 -2.19 -10.43 -16.42
N ASP A 6 -3.51 -10.40 -16.53
CA ASP A 6 -4.42 -10.24 -15.39
C ASP A 6 -5.39 -11.42 -15.31
N PRO A 7 -5.26 -12.32 -14.31
CA PRO A 7 -6.18 -13.44 -14.15
C PRO A 7 -7.57 -13.01 -13.66
N TYR A 8 -7.76 -11.77 -13.18
CA TYR A 8 -9.08 -11.28 -12.77
C TYR A 8 -10.06 -11.17 -13.95
N ILE A 9 -9.56 -11.13 -15.20
CA ILE A 9 -10.40 -11.24 -16.40
C ILE A 9 -11.22 -12.54 -16.43
N LEU A 10 -10.77 -13.60 -15.75
CA LEU A 10 -11.50 -14.86 -15.62
C LEU A 10 -12.76 -14.72 -14.75
N LEU A 11 -12.79 -13.71 -13.88
CA LEU A 11 -13.91 -13.42 -12.99
C LEU A 11 -14.96 -12.49 -13.62
N GLU A 12 -14.63 -11.81 -14.73
CA GLU A 12 -15.56 -10.95 -15.46
C GLU A 12 -16.66 -11.73 -16.21
N GLN A 13 -16.54 -13.06 -16.27
CA GLN A 13 -17.57 -13.92 -16.85
C GLN A 13 -18.88 -13.83 -16.04
N PRO A 14 -20.06 -13.92 -16.68
CA PRO A 14 -21.36 -13.72 -16.01
C PRO A 14 -21.65 -14.73 -14.88
N LYS A 15 -20.90 -15.84 -14.82
CA LYS A 15 -20.93 -16.79 -13.70
C LYS A 15 -19.56 -17.44 -13.53
N PRO A 16 -18.64 -16.87 -12.74
CA PRO A 16 -17.34 -17.46 -12.51
C PRO A 16 -17.47 -18.79 -11.78
N LEU A 17 -16.73 -19.79 -12.24
CA LEU A 17 -16.72 -21.12 -11.65
C LEU A 17 -15.75 -21.14 -10.43
N PRO A 18 -15.91 -22.08 -9.49
CA PRO A 18 -14.98 -22.24 -8.36
C PRO A 18 -13.51 -22.36 -8.79
N GLU A 19 -13.26 -22.90 -9.97
CA GLU A 19 -11.95 -23.04 -10.60
C GLU A 19 -11.31 -21.70 -10.97
N HIS A 20 -12.12 -20.72 -11.40
CA HIS A 20 -11.63 -19.37 -11.70
C HIS A 20 -11.14 -18.68 -10.42
N TRP A 21 -11.92 -18.79 -9.34
CA TRP A 21 -11.53 -18.28 -8.03
C TRP A 21 -10.26 -18.97 -7.52
N ALA A 22 -10.19 -20.31 -7.61
CA ALA A 22 -9.00 -21.04 -7.20
C ALA A 22 -7.75 -20.64 -8.01
N LEU A 23 -7.89 -20.30 -9.29
CA LEU A 23 -6.77 -19.80 -10.09
C LEU A 23 -6.31 -18.41 -9.67
N VAL A 24 -7.23 -17.48 -9.42
CA VAL A 24 -6.90 -16.13 -8.95
C VAL A 24 -6.26 -16.20 -7.56
N ASP A 25 -6.86 -16.96 -6.64
CA ASP A 25 -6.33 -17.15 -5.28
C ASP A 25 -4.93 -17.78 -5.31
N ALA A 26 -4.71 -18.78 -6.17
CA ALA A 26 -3.40 -19.41 -6.31
C ALA A 26 -2.38 -18.45 -6.95
N PHE A 27 -2.78 -17.66 -7.95
CA PHE A 27 -1.93 -16.66 -8.58
C PHE A 27 -1.50 -15.57 -7.60
N ASP A 28 -2.44 -15.01 -6.83
CA ASP A 28 -2.16 -14.00 -5.82
C ASP A 28 -1.26 -14.56 -4.72
N ALA A 29 -1.47 -15.81 -4.30
CA ALA A 29 -0.59 -16.44 -3.33
C ALA A 29 0.84 -16.57 -3.87
N VAL A 30 1.03 -17.20 -5.03
CA VAL A 30 2.38 -17.48 -5.55
C VAL A 30 3.12 -16.22 -5.97
N THR A 31 2.44 -15.19 -6.48
CA THR A 31 3.08 -13.91 -6.84
C THR A 31 3.60 -13.15 -5.61
N ASN A 32 2.93 -13.29 -4.47
CA ASN A 32 3.38 -12.77 -3.18
C ASN A 32 4.37 -13.68 -2.44
N GLY A 33 4.87 -14.76 -3.07
CA GLY A 33 5.80 -15.70 -2.44
C GLY A 33 5.17 -16.54 -1.32
N MET A 34 3.85 -16.68 -1.31
CA MET A 34 3.10 -17.52 -0.38
C MET A 34 2.53 -18.75 -1.10
N ASP A 35 2.17 -19.78 -0.33
CA ASP A 35 1.42 -20.92 -0.84
C ASP A 35 -0.04 -20.87 -0.35
N ASN A 36 -0.98 -21.16 -1.24
CA ASN A 36 -2.35 -21.50 -0.89
C ASN A 36 -2.59 -22.98 -1.25
N PRO A 37 -2.38 -23.93 -0.31
CA PRO A 37 -2.44 -25.36 -0.60
C PRO A 37 -3.81 -25.81 -1.12
N GLU A 38 -4.89 -25.18 -0.65
CA GLU A 38 -6.24 -25.52 -1.07
C GLU A 38 -6.50 -25.10 -2.52
N ALA A 39 -6.11 -23.88 -2.88
CA ALA A 39 -6.23 -23.38 -4.24
C ALA A 39 -5.33 -24.18 -5.20
N LEU A 40 -4.09 -24.47 -4.81
CA LEU A 40 -3.13 -25.26 -5.60
C LEU A 40 -3.64 -26.68 -5.88
N GLU A 41 -4.24 -27.34 -4.88
CA GLU A 41 -4.78 -28.70 -5.07
C GLU A 41 -6.00 -28.69 -5.98
N ARG A 42 -6.88 -27.68 -5.86
CA ARG A 42 -8.03 -27.50 -6.75
C ARG A 42 -7.62 -27.28 -8.20
N ILE A 43 -6.62 -26.44 -8.46
CA ILE A 43 -6.15 -26.20 -9.83
C ILE A 43 -5.28 -27.35 -10.35
N ARG A 44 -4.67 -28.18 -9.48
CA ARG A 44 -3.86 -29.33 -9.91
C ARG A 44 -4.67 -30.33 -10.73
N VAL A 45 -5.91 -30.60 -10.31
CA VAL A 45 -6.84 -31.53 -10.98
C VAL A 45 -7.67 -30.87 -12.09
N LEU A 46 -7.42 -29.59 -12.38
CA LEU A 46 -8.12 -28.87 -13.41
C LEU A 46 -7.72 -29.36 -14.81
N ASP A 47 -8.71 -29.81 -15.57
CA ASP A 47 -8.59 -30.33 -16.95
C ASP A 47 -9.26 -29.41 -18.00
N HIS A 48 -9.69 -28.20 -17.60
CA HIS A 48 -10.25 -27.22 -18.53
C HIS A 48 -9.17 -26.65 -19.45
N THR A 49 -9.28 -26.93 -20.75
CA THR A 49 -8.32 -26.47 -21.78
C THR A 49 -8.15 -24.95 -21.78
N GLU A 50 -9.24 -24.20 -21.62
CA GLU A 50 -9.24 -22.72 -21.59
C GLU A 50 -8.46 -22.13 -20.41
N LEU A 51 -8.35 -22.87 -19.31
CA LEU A 51 -7.70 -22.43 -18.06
C LEU A 51 -6.31 -23.06 -17.88
N ALA A 52 -5.92 -23.98 -18.76
CA ALA A 52 -4.68 -24.73 -18.64
C ALA A 52 -3.45 -23.81 -18.63
N SER A 53 -3.39 -22.81 -19.51
CA SER A 53 -2.27 -21.85 -19.54
C SER A 53 -2.17 -21.02 -18.27
N TRP A 54 -3.29 -20.68 -17.62
CA TRP A 54 -3.28 -19.97 -16.33
C TRP A 54 -2.79 -20.86 -15.20
N LYS A 55 -3.24 -22.12 -15.15
CA LYS A 55 -2.74 -23.15 -14.22
C LYS A 55 -1.23 -23.30 -14.34
N TRP A 56 -0.71 -23.43 -15.55
CA TRP A 56 0.72 -23.60 -15.79
C TRP A 56 1.52 -22.35 -15.47
N LEU A 57 0.94 -21.14 -15.61
CA LEU A 57 1.57 -19.92 -15.13
C LEU A 57 1.79 -19.94 -13.62
N VAL A 58 0.76 -20.31 -12.85
CA VAL A 58 0.85 -20.44 -11.38
C VAL A 58 1.95 -21.42 -10.98
N PHE A 59 1.99 -22.60 -11.60
CA PHE A 59 3.03 -23.59 -11.32
C PHE A 59 4.43 -23.14 -11.74
N THR A 60 4.54 -22.36 -12.83
CA THR A 60 5.82 -21.78 -13.26
C THR A 60 6.34 -20.78 -12.24
N ILE A 61 5.50 -19.86 -11.76
CA ILE A 61 5.88 -18.85 -10.75
C ILE A 61 6.28 -19.54 -9.44
N LYS A 62 5.49 -20.54 -9.00
CA LYS A 62 5.82 -21.32 -7.81
C LYS A 62 7.18 -22.01 -7.93
N ALA A 63 7.42 -22.72 -9.03
CA ALA A 63 8.69 -23.42 -9.26
C ALA A 63 9.88 -22.45 -9.31
N LEU A 64 9.68 -21.24 -9.83
CA LEU A 64 10.69 -20.19 -9.87
C LEU A 64 11.08 -19.73 -8.46
N TYR A 65 10.11 -19.49 -7.58
CA TYR A 65 10.38 -19.14 -6.17
C TYR A 65 11.07 -20.27 -5.40
N GLU A 66 10.76 -21.53 -5.73
CA GLU A 66 11.40 -22.72 -5.13
C GLU A 66 12.81 -22.99 -5.70
N GLY A 67 13.25 -22.24 -6.71
CA GLY A 67 14.53 -22.47 -7.38
C GLY A 67 14.60 -23.80 -8.16
N ASN A 68 13.46 -24.37 -8.54
CA ASN A 68 13.40 -25.66 -9.24
C ASN A 68 13.37 -25.45 -10.76
N ALA A 69 14.55 -25.40 -11.37
CA ALA A 69 14.69 -25.14 -12.80
C ALA A 69 14.01 -26.20 -13.69
N GLU A 70 14.09 -27.48 -13.34
CA GLU A 70 13.42 -28.54 -14.11
C GLU A 70 11.89 -28.36 -14.12
N ALA A 71 11.32 -27.97 -12.98
CA ALA A 71 9.89 -27.71 -12.87
C ALA A 71 9.46 -26.44 -13.62
N VAL A 72 10.28 -25.38 -13.60
CA VAL A 72 10.04 -24.17 -14.40
C VAL A 72 10.07 -24.52 -15.89
N GLU A 73 11.10 -25.24 -16.36
CA GLU A 73 11.23 -25.64 -17.77
C GLU A 73 10.02 -26.47 -18.22
N LEU A 74 9.62 -27.45 -17.41
CA LEU A 74 8.45 -28.28 -17.70
C LEU A 74 7.17 -27.43 -17.77
N ALA A 75 6.92 -26.58 -16.78
CA ALA A 75 5.69 -25.78 -16.72
C ALA A 75 5.57 -24.76 -17.86
N VAL A 76 6.70 -24.14 -18.25
CA VAL A 76 6.76 -23.16 -19.35
C VAL A 76 6.40 -23.81 -20.70
N GLN A 77 6.77 -25.08 -20.92
CA GLN A 77 6.43 -25.80 -22.15
C GLN A 77 4.91 -25.96 -22.34
N TYR A 78 4.15 -25.98 -21.24
CA TYR A 78 2.70 -26.10 -21.27
C TYR A 78 1.95 -24.77 -21.31
N LEU A 79 2.64 -23.63 -21.25
CA LEU A 79 2.03 -22.34 -21.57
C LEU A 79 1.77 -22.32 -23.09
N GLU A 80 0.52 -22.29 -23.52
CA GLU A 80 0.21 -22.33 -24.96
C GLU A 80 0.48 -20.97 -25.63
N ASP A 81 1.15 -20.98 -26.79
CA ASP A 81 1.42 -19.76 -27.53
C ASP A 81 0.12 -19.06 -27.97
N GLY A 82 0.09 -17.73 -27.90
CA GLY A 82 -1.10 -16.94 -28.23
C GLY A 82 -2.08 -16.76 -27.06
N THR A 83 -1.85 -17.40 -25.92
CA THR A 83 -2.60 -17.13 -24.68
C THR A 83 -2.03 -15.92 -23.91
N PRO A 84 -2.83 -15.22 -23.08
CA PRO A 84 -2.30 -14.09 -22.30
C PRO A 84 -1.09 -14.47 -21.42
N PRO A 85 -1.06 -15.61 -20.70
CA PRO A 85 0.11 -16.03 -19.92
C PRO A 85 1.41 -16.20 -20.73
N ALA A 86 1.32 -16.55 -22.01
CA ALA A 86 2.49 -16.84 -22.83
C ALA A 86 3.42 -15.63 -23.04
N VAL A 87 2.91 -14.42 -22.82
CA VAL A 87 3.68 -13.16 -22.84
C VAL A 87 4.84 -13.19 -21.85
N LEU A 88 4.73 -13.97 -20.78
CA LEU A 88 5.75 -14.08 -19.73
C LEU A 88 6.81 -15.16 -20.02
N LYS A 89 6.63 -15.99 -21.06
CA LYS A 89 7.62 -17.02 -21.45
C LYS A 89 9.06 -16.49 -21.57
N PRO A 90 9.32 -15.32 -22.19
CA PRO A 90 10.68 -14.80 -22.30
C PRO A 90 11.37 -14.63 -20.95
N LEU A 91 10.64 -14.16 -19.92
CA LEU A 91 11.18 -13.99 -18.57
C LEU A 91 11.65 -15.32 -17.97
N PHE A 92 10.82 -16.36 -18.08
CA PHE A 92 11.14 -17.68 -17.54
C PHE A 92 12.31 -18.32 -18.30
N PHE A 93 12.35 -18.19 -19.62
CA PHE A 93 13.48 -18.69 -20.41
C PHE A 93 14.78 -17.94 -20.11
N THR A 94 14.74 -16.63 -19.88
CA THR A 94 15.91 -15.88 -19.42
C THR A 94 16.41 -16.42 -18.08
N TRP A 95 15.53 -16.58 -17.10
CA TRP A 95 15.91 -17.13 -15.79
C TRP A 95 16.49 -18.55 -15.88
N LEU A 96 15.87 -19.43 -16.68
CA LEU A 96 16.37 -20.77 -16.95
C LEU A 96 17.75 -20.75 -17.61
N SER A 97 18.00 -19.82 -18.54
CA SER A 97 19.28 -19.72 -19.24
C SER A 97 20.44 -19.38 -18.29
N GLU A 98 20.19 -18.55 -17.27
CA GLU A 98 21.17 -18.21 -16.23
C GLU A 98 21.46 -19.40 -15.31
N HIS A 99 20.44 -20.18 -14.98
CA HIS A 99 20.55 -21.33 -14.08
C HIS A 99 21.18 -22.57 -14.74
N LEU A 100 20.86 -22.83 -16.01
CA LEU A 100 21.35 -24.02 -16.74
C LEU A 100 22.77 -23.86 -17.30
N HIS A 101 23.23 -22.63 -17.56
CA HIS A 101 24.52 -22.41 -18.23
C HIS A 101 25.64 -21.86 -17.32
N GLY A 102 25.37 -21.55 -16.05
CA GLY A 102 26.39 -21.03 -15.11
C GLY A 102 27.12 -19.76 -15.59
N LYS A 103 26.65 -19.15 -16.67
CA LYS A 103 27.17 -17.94 -17.27
C LYS A 103 26.09 -16.90 -17.08
N ALA A 104 26.34 -15.98 -16.17
CA ALA A 104 25.59 -14.73 -16.08
C ALA A 104 25.57 -14.11 -17.48
N VAL A 105 24.42 -14.21 -18.14
CA VAL A 105 24.13 -13.38 -19.31
C VAL A 105 23.99 -11.99 -18.72
N PHE A 106 24.99 -11.14 -18.96
CA PHE A 106 24.91 -9.75 -18.52
C PHE A 106 23.59 -9.16 -19.02
N LEU A 107 22.80 -8.62 -18.09
CA LEU A 107 21.54 -7.86 -18.25
C LEU A 107 21.76 -6.57 -19.08
N ASN A 108 22.32 -6.71 -20.28
CA ASN A 108 22.61 -5.63 -21.22
C ASN A 108 21.73 -5.74 -22.48
N GLN A 109 20.64 -6.52 -22.43
CA GLN A 109 19.66 -6.52 -23.52
C GLN A 109 18.65 -5.39 -23.29
N PRO A 110 18.57 -4.41 -24.21
CA PRO A 110 17.62 -3.29 -24.13
C PRO A 110 16.19 -3.77 -23.96
N GLU A 111 15.85 -4.93 -24.54
CA GLU A 111 14.52 -5.53 -24.51
C GLU A 111 14.08 -5.94 -23.10
N LEU A 112 15.01 -6.38 -22.23
CA LEU A 112 14.70 -6.79 -20.86
C LEU A 112 14.67 -5.59 -19.90
N ALA A 113 15.52 -4.59 -20.16
CA ALA A 113 15.44 -3.29 -19.49
C ALA A 113 14.12 -2.59 -19.85
N ASP A 114 13.70 -2.65 -21.12
CA ASP A 114 12.42 -2.14 -21.58
C ASP A 114 11.27 -2.94 -20.97
N LEU A 115 11.34 -4.27 -20.93
CA LEU A 115 10.31 -5.10 -20.29
C LEU A 115 10.21 -4.82 -18.79
N TYR A 116 11.32 -4.74 -18.07
CA TYR A 116 11.34 -4.34 -16.65
C TYR A 116 10.78 -2.92 -16.48
N THR A 117 11.16 -1.96 -17.32
CA THR A 117 10.63 -0.59 -17.28
C THR A 117 9.14 -0.52 -17.61
N THR A 118 8.66 -1.40 -18.49
CA THR A 118 7.26 -1.52 -18.91
C THR A 118 6.40 -2.23 -17.86
N LEU A 119 6.96 -3.23 -17.17
CA LEU A 119 6.32 -3.99 -16.10
C LEU A 119 6.39 -3.29 -14.75
N ARG A 120 7.34 -2.38 -14.56
CA ARG A 120 7.42 -1.54 -13.38
C ARG A 120 6.27 -0.54 -13.44
N ILE A 121 5.21 -0.83 -12.70
CA ILE A 121 4.21 0.17 -12.32
C ILE A 121 5.01 1.40 -11.91
N HIS A 122 4.73 2.55 -12.53
CA HIS A 122 5.40 3.80 -12.19
C HIS A 122 4.97 4.23 -10.79
N GLN A 123 5.45 3.53 -9.77
CA GLN A 123 5.34 3.95 -8.40
C GLN A 123 6.26 5.16 -8.24
N HIS A 124 5.63 6.29 -7.91
CA HIS A 124 6.38 7.48 -7.57
C HIS A 124 7.36 7.14 -6.43
N PRO A 125 8.62 7.60 -6.46
CA PRO A 125 9.62 7.24 -5.43
C PRO A 125 9.21 7.53 -3.98
N LEU A 126 8.20 8.36 -3.78
CA LEU A 126 7.62 8.64 -2.46
C LEU A 126 6.66 7.56 -1.97
N VAL A 127 5.99 6.83 -2.87
CA VAL A 127 5.15 5.69 -2.52
C VAL A 127 6.02 4.60 -1.90
N SER A 128 7.10 4.22 -2.58
CA SER A 128 8.03 3.21 -2.04
C SER A 128 8.69 3.65 -0.72
N ARG A 129 8.90 4.97 -0.52
CA ARG A 129 9.40 5.47 0.78
C ARG A 129 8.33 5.44 1.88
N ALA A 130 7.07 5.71 1.54
CA ALA A 130 5.96 5.58 2.47
C ALA A 130 5.80 4.12 2.89
N GLU A 131 5.79 3.18 1.93
CA GLU A 131 5.75 1.73 2.19
C GLU A 131 6.90 1.29 3.11
N GLN A 132 8.14 1.68 2.80
CA GLN A 132 9.31 1.38 3.65
C GLN A 132 9.21 1.99 5.06
N THR A 133 8.57 3.15 5.19
CA THR A 133 8.34 3.78 6.50
C THR A 133 7.35 2.96 7.32
N GLU A 134 6.25 2.54 6.69
CA GLU A 134 5.20 1.72 7.31
C GLU A 134 5.72 0.32 7.67
N GLU A 135 6.51 -0.31 6.79
CA GLU A 135 7.18 -1.58 7.07
C GLU A 135 8.14 -1.48 8.26
N ALA A 136 8.97 -0.42 8.31
CA ALA A 136 9.87 -0.19 9.45
C ALA A 136 9.08 -0.04 10.76
N LEU A 137 7.92 0.62 10.71
CA LEU A 137 7.04 0.73 11.87
C LEU A 137 6.48 -0.63 12.29
N GLN A 138 5.92 -1.40 11.35
CA GLN A 138 5.35 -2.73 11.61
C GLN A 138 6.38 -3.72 12.17
N GLN A 139 7.64 -3.60 11.75
CA GLN A 139 8.76 -4.41 12.26
C GLN A 139 9.30 -3.92 13.62
N GLY A 140 8.76 -2.82 14.17
CA GLY A 140 9.20 -2.23 15.43
C GLY A 140 10.57 -1.54 15.36
N LEU A 141 11.05 -1.21 14.15
CA LEU A 141 12.32 -0.53 13.92
C LEU A 141 12.19 0.99 14.08
N ILE A 142 11.83 1.44 15.28
CA ILE A 142 11.47 2.84 15.58
C ILE A 142 12.50 3.88 15.08
N PRO A 143 13.82 3.72 15.28
CA PRO A 143 14.79 4.72 14.78
C PRO A 143 14.81 4.85 13.26
N LEU A 144 14.60 3.73 12.55
CA LEU A 144 14.52 3.74 11.08
C LEU A 144 13.22 4.37 10.63
N PHE A 145 12.11 4.02 11.29
CA PHE A 145 10.81 4.63 11.07
C PHE A 145 10.86 6.15 11.22
N GLU A 146 11.33 6.67 12.36
CA GLU A 146 11.36 8.11 12.64
C GLU A 146 12.13 8.87 11.56
N HIS A 147 13.29 8.34 11.16
CA HIS A 147 14.12 8.92 10.11
C HIS A 147 13.44 8.94 8.74
N GLN A 148 12.77 7.85 8.36
CA GLN A 148 12.08 7.76 7.07
C GLN A 148 10.78 8.55 7.05
N PHE A 149 10.08 8.59 8.19
CA PHE A 149 8.84 9.34 8.37
C PHE A 149 9.06 10.84 8.19
N GLU A 150 10.06 11.40 8.87
CA GLU A 150 10.44 12.81 8.73
C GLU A 150 10.77 13.16 7.28
N LYS A 151 11.61 12.35 6.63
CA LYS A 151 12.01 12.55 5.22
C LYS A 151 10.83 12.46 4.27
N THR A 152 9.92 11.52 4.49
CA THR A 152 8.74 11.32 3.65
C THR A 152 7.79 12.49 3.80
N LEU A 153 7.51 12.94 5.02
CA LEU A 153 6.72 14.13 5.30
C LEU A 153 7.31 15.37 4.64
N HIS A 154 8.61 15.61 4.83
CA HIS A 154 9.29 16.77 4.23
C HIS A 154 9.24 16.75 2.70
N ALA A 155 9.42 15.57 2.11
CA ALA A 155 9.38 15.41 0.66
C ALA A 155 7.96 15.64 0.13
N LEU A 156 6.92 15.06 0.76
CA LEU A 156 5.51 15.29 0.42
C LEU A 156 5.14 16.78 0.55
N TYR A 157 5.57 17.42 1.63
CA TYR A 157 5.29 18.83 1.90
C TYR A 157 5.89 19.74 0.83
N SER A 158 7.01 19.33 0.23
CA SER A 158 7.77 20.13 -0.74
C SER A 158 7.45 19.84 -2.22
N ILE A 159 6.57 18.87 -2.54
CA ILE A 159 6.26 18.51 -3.94
C ILE A 159 5.63 19.69 -4.68
N HIS A 160 4.62 20.31 -4.08
CA HIS A 160 3.85 21.38 -4.70
C HIS A 160 3.37 22.36 -3.64
N PRO A 161 3.50 23.70 -3.83
CA PRO A 161 3.19 24.69 -2.80
C PRO A 161 1.75 24.63 -2.26
N ASN A 162 0.79 24.22 -3.09
CA ASN A 162 -0.63 24.21 -2.73
C ASN A 162 -1.14 22.83 -2.31
N GLU A 163 -0.55 21.75 -2.81
CA GLU A 163 -1.08 20.37 -2.63
C GLU A 163 -0.20 19.54 -1.70
N GLY A 164 1.11 19.79 -1.68
CA GLY A 164 2.08 19.09 -0.85
C GLY A 164 1.75 19.14 0.65
N PRO A 165 1.43 20.31 1.23
CA PRO A 165 1.05 20.40 2.64
C PRO A 165 -0.16 19.52 3.00
N GLY A 166 -1.17 19.49 2.14
CA GLY A 166 -2.36 18.65 2.33
C GLY A 166 -2.03 17.16 2.30
N LEU A 167 -1.20 16.73 1.35
CA LEU A 167 -0.74 15.35 1.23
C LEU A 167 0.11 14.91 2.42
N ALA A 168 1.07 15.75 2.83
CA ALA A 168 1.93 15.48 3.97
C ALA A 168 1.12 15.35 5.27
N ILE A 169 0.16 16.25 5.51
CA ILE A 169 -0.73 16.17 6.68
C ILE A 169 -1.58 14.89 6.65
N ARG A 170 -2.16 14.53 5.49
CA ARG A 170 -2.96 13.29 5.36
C ARG A 170 -2.13 12.04 5.67
N TYR A 171 -0.93 11.95 5.10
CA TYR A 171 0.00 10.85 5.35
C TYR A 171 0.45 10.80 6.82
N GLY A 172 0.78 11.96 7.40
CA GLY A 172 1.14 12.06 8.82
C GLY A 172 0.00 11.60 9.74
N VAL A 173 -1.24 12.03 9.49
CA VAL A 173 -2.42 11.57 10.25
C VAL A 173 -2.60 10.06 10.15
N HIS A 174 -2.47 9.49 8.94
CA HIS A 174 -2.57 8.04 8.75
C HIS A 174 -1.53 7.29 9.58
N THR A 175 -0.26 7.71 9.49
CA THR A 175 0.87 7.08 10.19
C THR A 175 0.72 7.20 11.71
N LEU A 176 0.24 8.35 12.21
CA LEU A 176 -0.04 8.54 13.64
C LEU A 176 -1.16 7.62 14.13
N CYS A 177 -2.19 7.35 13.33
CA CYS A 177 -3.20 6.36 13.70
C CYS A 177 -2.59 4.95 13.86
N MET A 178 -1.72 4.53 12.94
CA MET A 178 -1.02 3.25 13.05
C MET A 178 -0.14 3.18 14.30
N LEU A 179 0.62 4.25 14.59
CA LEU A 179 1.39 4.36 15.83
C LEU A 179 0.50 4.17 17.08
N HIS A 180 -0.69 4.76 17.09
CA HIS A 180 -1.62 4.59 18.20
C HIS A 180 -2.09 3.14 18.36
N GLU A 181 -2.41 2.46 17.25
CA GLU A 181 -2.83 1.06 17.24
C GLU A 181 -1.74 0.13 17.79
N MET A 182 -0.47 0.50 17.60
CA MET A 182 0.69 -0.18 18.20
C MET A 182 0.95 0.17 19.67
N GLY A 183 0.11 1.01 20.28
CA GLY A 183 0.21 1.43 21.68
C GLY A 183 1.17 2.60 21.92
N CYS A 184 1.67 3.25 20.88
CA CYS A 184 2.54 4.41 21.02
C CYS A 184 1.76 5.66 21.44
N ARG A 185 2.46 6.57 22.12
CA ARG A 185 1.95 7.88 22.48
C ARG A 185 2.24 8.87 21.36
N LEU A 186 1.19 9.44 20.79
CA LEU A 186 1.33 10.33 19.62
C LEU A 186 2.07 11.62 19.95
N GLU A 187 2.00 12.07 21.20
CA GLU A 187 2.68 13.28 21.66
C GLU A 187 4.21 13.17 21.53
N ASP A 188 4.75 11.96 21.59
CA ASP A 188 6.20 11.71 21.51
C ASP A 188 6.74 12.01 20.10
N PHE A 189 5.87 12.04 19.08
CA PHE A 189 6.21 12.32 17.69
C PHE A 189 6.02 13.79 17.29
N LEU A 190 5.58 14.66 18.21
CA LEU A 190 5.33 16.07 17.89
C LEU A 190 6.59 16.77 17.38
N THR A 191 7.76 16.49 17.98
CA THR A 191 9.02 17.11 17.54
C THR A 191 9.35 16.76 16.09
N LEU A 192 9.15 15.50 15.68
CA LEU A 192 9.36 15.05 14.31
C LEU A 192 8.41 15.73 13.32
N LEU A 193 7.13 15.84 13.70
CA LEU A 193 6.12 16.54 12.87
C LEU A 193 6.48 18.01 12.67
N VAL A 194 6.92 18.68 13.74
CA VAL A 194 7.33 20.10 13.68
C VAL A 194 8.60 20.27 12.84
N GLN A 195 9.56 19.35 12.94
CA GLN A 195 10.77 19.38 12.11
C GLN A 195 10.45 19.21 10.62
N ALA A 196 9.52 18.30 10.28
CA ALA A 196 9.19 18.00 8.89
C ALA A 196 8.24 19.03 8.25
N LEU A 197 7.23 19.50 8.99
CA LEU A 197 6.10 20.28 8.47
C LEU A 197 6.07 21.74 8.94
N GLY A 198 6.88 22.10 9.95
CA GLY A 198 6.78 23.36 10.67
C GLY A 198 5.81 23.30 11.86
N GLU A 199 5.87 24.32 12.73
CA GLU A 199 5.15 24.31 14.01
C GLU A 199 3.63 24.18 13.85
N ALA A 200 3.02 25.00 12.99
CA ALA A 200 1.56 24.98 12.84
C ALA A 200 1.04 23.72 12.16
N ASP A 201 1.64 23.32 11.05
CA ASP A 201 1.18 22.16 10.28
C ASP A 201 1.51 20.85 11.02
N GLY A 202 2.61 20.80 11.78
CA GLY A 202 2.95 19.70 12.67
C GLY A 202 1.95 19.53 13.82
N CYS A 203 1.62 20.63 14.51
CA CYS A 203 0.55 20.63 15.52
C CYS A 203 -0.80 20.24 14.91
N CYS A 204 -1.14 20.80 13.74
CA CYS A 204 -2.40 20.51 13.04
C CYS A 204 -2.52 19.02 12.69
N CYS A 205 -1.46 18.42 12.15
CA CYS A 205 -1.39 16.99 11.88
C CYS A 205 -1.66 16.15 13.14
N LEU A 206 -1.02 16.49 14.26
CA LEU A 206 -1.23 15.79 15.53
C LEU A 206 -2.67 15.95 16.05
N ALA A 207 -3.24 17.16 15.99
CA ALA A 207 -4.61 17.42 16.41
C ALA A 207 -5.63 16.65 15.56
N LEU A 208 -5.44 16.62 14.24
CA LEU A 208 -6.30 15.85 13.33
C LEU A 208 -6.23 14.34 13.59
N ALA A 209 -5.05 13.82 13.94
CA ALA A 209 -4.91 12.42 14.34
C ALA A 209 -5.69 12.12 15.64
N PHE A 210 -5.58 12.98 16.65
CA PHE A 210 -6.37 12.83 17.88
C PHE A 210 -7.88 12.90 17.64
N ILE A 211 -8.33 13.85 16.81
CA ILE A 211 -9.74 13.98 16.42
C ILE A 211 -10.23 12.68 15.75
N LYS A 212 -9.46 12.17 14.79
CA LYS A 212 -9.80 10.94 14.06
C LYS A 212 -9.88 9.72 14.99
N LEU A 213 -8.98 9.63 15.98
CA LEU A 213 -8.96 8.53 16.94
C LEU A 213 -10.00 8.67 18.05
N GLN A 214 -10.39 9.89 18.41
CA GLN A 214 -11.38 10.15 19.46
C GLN A 214 -12.75 9.53 19.13
N GLU A 215 -13.13 9.48 17.86
CA GLU A 215 -14.37 8.81 17.42
C GLU A 215 -14.42 7.34 17.86
N ALA A 216 -13.26 6.67 17.92
CA ALA A 216 -13.12 5.28 18.36
C ALA A 216 -12.71 5.16 19.84
N HIS A 217 -12.07 6.19 20.42
CA HIS A 217 -11.46 6.15 21.75
C HIS A 217 -11.79 7.42 22.57
N PRO A 218 -12.96 7.46 23.25
CA PRO A 218 -13.40 8.59 24.07
C PRO A 218 -12.40 9.13 25.12
N PRO A 219 -11.53 8.30 25.75
CA PRO A 219 -10.51 8.79 26.67
C PRO A 219 -9.49 9.77 26.06
N LEU A 220 -9.44 9.90 24.73
CA LEU A 220 -8.54 10.84 24.05
C LEU A 220 -9.03 12.29 24.07
N GLN A 221 -10.27 12.57 24.51
CA GLN A 221 -10.89 13.91 24.48
C GLN A 221 -10.01 15.02 25.10
N ASP A 222 -9.45 14.78 26.29
CA ASP A 222 -8.57 15.76 26.96
C ASP A 222 -7.27 16.04 26.18
N ARG A 223 -6.76 15.02 25.47
CA ARG A 223 -5.55 15.16 24.64
C ARG A 223 -5.86 15.89 23.35
N THR A 224 -7.02 15.62 22.75
CA THR A 224 -7.53 16.36 21.58
C THR A 224 -7.63 17.84 21.88
N LEU A 225 -8.22 18.22 23.02
CA LEU A 225 -8.37 19.63 23.43
C LEU A 225 -7.00 20.32 23.56
N LYS A 226 -6.03 19.68 24.21
CA LYS A 226 -4.67 20.22 24.35
C LYS A 226 -3.97 20.37 22.99
N ALA A 227 -4.16 19.42 22.08
CA ALA A 227 -3.58 19.49 20.74
C ALA A 227 -4.19 20.65 19.93
N ILE A 228 -5.51 20.84 20.00
CA ILE A 228 -6.19 21.98 19.35
C ILE A 228 -5.69 23.31 19.91
N ASP A 229 -5.54 23.43 21.23
CA ASP A 229 -5.02 24.65 21.85
C ASP A 229 -3.56 24.94 21.41
N ALA A 230 -2.73 23.90 21.26
CA ALA A 230 -1.38 24.04 20.74
C ALA A 230 -1.36 24.52 19.27
N CYS A 231 -2.24 23.99 18.41
CA CYS A 231 -2.40 24.47 17.03
C CYS A 231 -2.75 25.96 16.96
N LEU A 232 -3.65 26.41 17.82
CA LEU A 232 -4.09 27.81 17.85
C LEU A 232 -3.01 28.77 18.35
N ALA A 233 -1.99 28.27 19.05
CA ALA A 233 -0.87 29.04 19.58
C ALA A 233 0.36 29.06 18.66
N ALA A 234 0.40 28.24 17.60
CA ALA A 234 1.55 28.13 16.69
C ALA A 234 1.79 29.42 15.88
N LYS A 235 3.06 29.79 15.68
CA LYS A 235 3.44 31.12 15.18
C LYS A 235 3.42 31.26 13.66
N GLU A 236 3.65 30.17 12.92
CA GLU A 236 3.86 30.19 11.48
C GLU A 236 3.03 29.09 10.80
N GLY A 237 1.88 29.43 10.21
CA GLY A 237 1.01 28.48 9.52
C GLY A 237 0.66 28.87 8.10
N ARG A 238 0.83 27.94 7.16
CA ARG A 238 0.53 28.10 5.72
C ARG A 238 -0.86 27.63 5.32
N PHE A 239 -1.51 26.74 6.07
CA PHE A 239 -2.97 26.59 6.01
C PHE A 239 -3.58 27.89 6.52
N ALA A 240 -3.82 28.81 5.57
CA ALA A 240 -4.04 30.23 5.75
C ALA A 240 -4.68 30.56 7.10
N ASN A 241 -4.07 31.47 7.87
CA ASN A 241 -4.46 31.86 9.24
C ASN A 241 -5.97 32.12 9.47
N ALA A 242 -6.78 32.27 8.41
CA ALA A 242 -8.23 32.29 8.45
C ALA A 242 -8.91 30.90 8.40
N ASP A 243 -8.43 29.97 7.56
CA ASP A 243 -9.02 28.65 7.35
C ASP A 243 -8.67 27.67 8.45
N MET A 244 -7.46 27.70 9.02
CA MET A 244 -7.12 26.82 10.15
C MET A 244 -7.92 27.18 11.41
N LYS A 245 -8.02 28.47 11.74
CA LYS A 245 -8.80 28.95 12.89
C LYS A 245 -10.31 28.71 12.70
N LYS A 246 -10.81 28.86 11.48
CA LYS A 246 -12.21 28.55 11.12
C LYS A 246 -12.48 27.05 11.13
N THR A 247 -11.60 26.22 10.57
CA THR A 247 -11.73 24.76 10.55
C THR A 247 -11.65 24.19 11.96
N LEU A 248 -10.65 24.59 12.75
CA LEU A 248 -10.54 24.19 14.16
C LEU A 248 -11.68 24.77 15.01
N GLY A 249 -12.17 25.98 14.69
CA GLY A 249 -13.34 26.57 15.36
C GLY A 249 -14.65 25.84 15.05
N ILE A 250 -14.86 25.42 13.80
CA ILE A 250 -15.99 24.57 13.38
C ILE A 250 -15.89 23.20 14.05
N ILE A 251 -14.69 22.64 14.16
CA ILE A 251 -14.45 21.37 14.85
C ILE A 251 -14.74 21.50 16.35
N LYS A 252 -14.20 22.52 17.03
CA LYS A 252 -14.44 22.80 18.46
C LYS A 252 -15.92 23.00 18.78
N THR A 253 -16.63 23.79 17.97
CA THR A 253 -18.08 24.00 18.10
C THR A 253 -18.91 22.77 17.72
N GLY A 254 -18.44 21.97 16.77
CA GLY A 254 -19.00 20.67 16.43
C GLY A 254 -18.93 19.68 17.59
N PHE A 255 -17.84 19.67 18.36
CA PHE A 255 -17.68 18.86 19.58
C PHE A 255 -18.60 19.33 20.73
N ASP A 256 -18.70 20.63 20.99
CA ASP A 256 -19.64 21.19 21.99
C ASP A 256 -21.11 20.88 21.64
N ALA A 257 -21.42 20.76 20.34
CA ALA A 257 -22.73 20.36 19.83
C ALA A 257 -22.93 18.83 19.85
N LEU A 258 -21.87 18.04 19.62
CA LEU A 258 -21.90 16.57 19.61
C LEU A 258 -22.06 15.96 21.01
N ASP A 259 -21.59 16.61 22.08
CA ASP A 259 -21.94 16.23 23.46
C ASP A 259 -23.46 16.22 23.71
N ARG A 260 -24.23 16.97 22.90
CA ARG A 260 -25.70 16.94 22.94
C ARG A 260 -26.32 15.87 22.04
N ILE A 261 -25.59 15.41 21.01
CA ILE A 261 -26.12 14.51 19.95
C ILE A 261 -25.72 13.05 20.19
N GLN A 262 -24.54 12.77 20.77
CA GLN A 262 -23.99 11.42 21.00
C GLN A 262 -24.78 10.53 22.00
N ARG A 263 -25.90 11.02 22.56
CA ARG A 263 -26.89 10.15 23.21
C ARG A 263 -27.68 9.27 22.23
N LYS A 264 -27.54 9.47 20.92
CA LYS A 264 -28.27 8.71 19.91
C LYS A 264 -27.34 8.25 18.79
N GLN A 265 -27.31 6.93 18.59
CA GLN A 265 -26.83 6.22 17.40
C GLN A 265 -25.35 5.82 17.37
N LYS A 266 -25.11 4.57 17.80
CA LYS A 266 -24.04 3.69 17.32
C LYS A 266 -24.50 2.99 16.05
N VAL A 267 -23.74 3.03 14.95
CA VAL A 267 -23.62 1.93 13.97
C VAL A 267 -22.23 1.98 13.31
N TYR A 268 -21.66 0.79 13.11
CA TYR A 268 -20.40 0.38 12.47
C TYR A 268 -20.04 1.08 11.14
N ARG A 269 -18.73 1.21 10.86
CA ARG A 269 -18.18 1.54 9.53
C ARG A 269 -17.13 0.53 9.07
N GLU A 270 -17.20 0.18 7.79
CA GLU A 270 -16.27 -0.62 6.99
C GLU A 270 -15.02 0.19 6.57
N PRO A 271 -13.90 -0.47 6.20
CA PRO A 271 -12.67 0.18 5.77
C PRO A 271 -12.81 0.82 4.37
N VAL A 272 -12.23 2.01 4.21
CA VAL A 272 -12.25 2.81 2.98
C VAL A 272 -11.01 2.52 2.14
N GLN A 273 -11.19 2.07 0.90
CA GLN A 273 -10.17 2.08 -0.16
C GLN A 273 -9.88 3.54 -0.57
N MET A 274 -8.61 3.93 -0.59
CA MET A 274 -8.21 5.21 -1.18
C MET A 274 -7.93 5.03 -2.68
N GLU A 275 -8.84 5.51 -3.52
CA GLU A 275 -8.55 5.76 -4.94
C GLU A 275 -7.78 7.08 -5.05
N LEU A 276 -6.58 7.03 -5.62
CA LEU A 276 -5.80 8.20 -6.02
C LEU A 276 -5.70 8.19 -7.55
N PHE A 277 -6.37 9.15 -8.18
CA PHE A 277 -6.17 9.55 -9.58
C PHE A 277 -5.02 10.56 -9.67
#